data_AF-A0A3B4X4P9-F1
#
_entry.id   AF-A0A3B4X4P9-F1
#
_cell.length_a   1.000
_cell.length_b   1.000
_cell.length_c   1.000
_cell.angle_alpha   90.00
_cell.angle_beta   90.00
_cell.angle_gamma   90.00
#
_symmetry.space_group_name_H-M   'P 1'
#
loop_
_entity.id
_entity.type
_entity.pdbx_description
1 polymer ?
#
loop_
_entity_poly.entity_id
_entity_poly.type
_entity_poly.pdbx_seq_one_letter_code
_entity_poly.pdbx_strand_id
1 'polypeptide(L)'
;MCQLEEPEARLGLNSPDPLVREAFLMAHDYINYVTTGGVDGTMGPAPTACTAALRHAGDELLNRFPIFFRRWPRVFQDVTENSACPMLMSILDEHFFPPVPGGRRRDLAWSAVLSVYVLAGQMALHCHERGMMVVLPQLKECVGAYVEKVICPEIRDKGGWRGFVSRFGQKQDLESQVKKVCCWTLLALAVSILTYLMWKRMA
;
A
#
# COMPACT_ATOMS: atom_id res chain seq x y z
N MET A 1 25.73 -4.52 -33.44
CA MET A 1 25.28 -3.46 -32.52
C MET A 1 23.89 -3.85 -32.06
N CYS A 2 23.81 -4.63 -30.97
CA CYS A 2 22.54 -5.04 -30.40
C CYS A 2 22.18 -4.00 -29.34
N GLN A 3 21.20 -3.16 -29.64
CA GLN A 3 20.61 -2.30 -28.63
C GLN A 3 19.82 -3.20 -27.68
N LEU A 4 20.29 -3.31 -26.42
CA LEU A 4 19.47 -3.83 -25.33
C LEU A 4 18.27 -2.89 -25.18
N GLU A 5 17.07 -3.43 -25.32
CA GLU A 5 15.84 -2.77 -24.94
C GLU A 5 15.79 -2.61 -23.41
N GLU A 6 16.29 -1.48 -22.90
CA GLU A 6 15.76 -0.84 -21.69
C GLU A 6 15.14 0.50 -22.10
N PRO A 7 13.79 0.62 -22.17
CA PRO A 7 13.19 1.85 -21.64
C PRO A 7 11.73 1.78 -21.11
N GLU A 8 11.05 0.63 -21.00
CA GLU A 8 9.63 0.64 -20.57
C GLU A 8 9.43 0.60 -19.04
N ALA A 9 10.37 0.04 -18.28
CA ALA A 9 10.20 -0.26 -16.85
C ALA A 9 10.19 0.96 -15.89
N ARG A 10 10.22 2.20 -16.40
CA ARG A 10 10.24 3.43 -15.58
C ARG A 10 9.36 4.56 -16.12
N LEU A 11 8.52 4.29 -17.11
CA LEU A 11 7.77 5.33 -17.82
C LEU A 11 6.80 6.06 -16.87
N GLY A 12 6.12 5.32 -15.99
CA GLY A 12 5.20 5.90 -15.01
C GLY A 12 5.89 6.56 -13.81
N LEU A 13 6.99 5.99 -13.31
CA LEU A 13 7.77 6.57 -12.20
C LEU A 13 8.42 7.92 -12.58
N ASN A 14 8.75 8.11 -13.86
CA ASN A 14 9.29 9.35 -14.39
C ASN A 14 8.22 10.30 -14.94
N SER A 15 6.93 9.99 -14.74
CA SER A 15 5.83 10.83 -15.23
C SER A 15 5.93 12.26 -14.65
N PRO A 16 5.68 13.29 -15.48
CA PRO A 16 5.60 14.68 -15.01
C PRO A 16 4.37 14.89 -14.11
N ASP A 17 3.33 14.06 -14.23
CA ASP A 17 2.15 14.13 -13.38
C ASP A 17 2.42 13.48 -12.01
N PRO A 18 2.38 14.25 -10.90
CA PRO A 18 2.62 13.71 -9.56
C PRO A 18 1.59 12.64 -9.14
N LEU A 19 0.34 12.70 -9.66
CA LEU A 19 -0.67 11.69 -9.34
C LEU A 19 -0.31 10.34 -9.96
N VAL A 20 0.14 10.36 -11.21
CA VAL A 20 0.58 9.16 -11.94
C VAL A 20 1.85 8.62 -11.31
N ARG A 21 2.84 9.48 -11.05
CA ARG A 21 4.08 9.05 -10.40
C ARG A 21 3.83 8.37 -9.05
N GLU A 22 2.94 8.92 -8.22
CA GLU A 22 2.57 8.30 -6.94
C GLU A 22 1.86 6.96 -7.14
N ALA A 23 1.01 6.82 -8.16
CA ALA A 23 0.33 5.57 -8.48
C ALA A 23 1.30 4.42 -8.79
N PHE A 24 2.30 4.71 -9.62
CA PHE A 24 3.37 3.76 -9.94
C PHE A 24 4.25 3.50 -8.71
N LEU A 25 4.61 4.54 -7.95
CA LEU A 25 5.42 4.38 -6.74
C LEU A 25 4.72 3.46 -5.73
N MET A 26 3.40 3.61 -5.55
CA MET A 26 2.59 2.72 -4.71
C MET A 26 2.60 1.27 -5.21
N ALA A 27 2.51 1.04 -6.52
CA ALA A 27 2.57 -0.31 -7.09
C ALA A 27 3.96 -0.95 -6.86
N HIS A 28 5.02 -0.22 -7.19
CA HIS A 28 6.40 -0.65 -7.01
C HIS A 28 6.73 -0.96 -5.56
N ASP A 29 6.40 -0.01 -4.67
CA ASP A 29 6.66 -0.12 -3.25
C ASP A 29 5.92 -1.30 -2.62
N TYR A 30 4.61 -1.39 -2.86
CA TYR A 30 3.78 -2.41 -2.21
C TYR A 30 4.10 -3.82 -2.70
N ILE A 31 4.38 -4.01 -4.00
CA ILE A 31 4.80 -5.31 -4.52
C ILE A 31 6.15 -5.73 -3.93
N ASN A 32 7.12 -4.81 -3.83
CA ASN A 32 8.39 -5.10 -3.15
C ASN A 32 8.17 -5.44 -1.68
N TYR A 33 7.31 -4.68 -1.00
CA TYR A 33 7.00 -4.88 0.40
C TYR A 33 6.47 -6.29 0.69
N VAL A 34 5.43 -6.71 -0.02
CA VAL A 34 4.83 -8.04 0.20
C VAL A 34 5.76 -9.19 -0.20
N THR A 35 6.57 -9.02 -1.25
CA THR A 35 7.51 -10.06 -1.71
C THR A 35 8.80 -10.15 -0.88
N THR A 36 9.09 -9.15 -0.04
CA THR A 36 10.25 -9.16 0.87
C THR A 36 9.87 -9.50 2.32
N GLY A 37 8.65 -9.99 2.55
CA GLY A 37 8.18 -10.48 3.86
C GLY A 37 7.16 -9.58 4.56
N GLY A 38 6.69 -8.50 3.93
CA GLY A 38 5.66 -7.62 4.50
C GLY A 38 6.09 -7.01 5.83
N VAL A 39 5.24 -7.10 6.85
CA VAL A 39 5.48 -6.53 8.19
C VAL A 39 6.73 -7.12 8.84
N ASP A 40 6.99 -8.40 8.60
CA ASP A 40 8.15 -9.13 9.15
C ASP A 40 9.38 -9.07 8.20
N GLY A 41 9.26 -8.32 7.10
CA GLY A 41 10.28 -8.19 6.07
C GLY A 41 11.44 -7.26 6.44
N THR A 42 12.42 -7.19 5.55
CA THR A 42 13.62 -6.35 5.73
C THR A 42 13.51 -4.97 5.08
N MET A 43 12.34 -4.65 4.52
CA MET A 43 12.15 -3.41 3.78
C MET A 43 12.17 -2.20 4.72
N GLY A 44 12.89 -1.16 4.31
CA GLY A 44 12.98 0.11 5.04
C GLY A 44 11.64 0.87 5.13
N PRO A 45 11.66 2.06 5.75
CA PRO A 45 10.46 2.89 5.89
C PRO A 45 9.88 3.22 4.52
N ALA A 46 8.55 3.35 4.46
CA ALA A 46 7.85 3.67 3.23
C ALA A 46 8.26 5.06 2.69
N PRO A 47 8.47 5.21 1.38
CA PRO A 47 9.01 6.44 0.79
C PRO A 47 8.04 7.63 0.86
N THR A 48 6.74 7.38 0.98
CA THR A 48 5.70 8.42 1.01
C THR A 48 4.59 8.08 1.99
N ALA A 49 3.74 9.06 2.32
CA ALA A 49 2.57 8.81 3.16
C ALA A 49 1.56 7.86 2.50
N CYS A 50 1.44 7.86 1.17
CA CYS A 50 0.51 6.98 0.46
C CYS A 50 1.00 5.53 0.47
N THR A 51 2.30 5.32 0.26
CA THR A 51 2.93 4.00 0.38
C THR A 51 2.84 3.47 1.80
N ALA A 52 3.09 4.32 2.81
CA ALA A 52 2.90 3.96 4.23
C ALA A 52 1.45 3.56 4.54
N ALA A 53 0.49 4.35 4.08
CA ALA A 53 -0.94 4.07 4.24
C ALA A 53 -1.35 2.76 3.55
N LEU A 54 -0.81 2.50 2.36
CA LEU A 54 -1.10 1.29 1.60
C LEU A 54 -0.55 0.03 2.28
N ARG A 55 0.70 0.05 2.76
CA ARG A 55 1.28 -1.06 3.52
C ARG A 55 0.41 -1.36 4.75
N HIS A 56 0.19 -0.35 5.59
CA HIS A 56 -0.62 -0.47 6.81
C HIS A 56 -2.03 -1.03 6.55
N ALA A 57 -2.77 -0.43 5.60
CA ALA A 57 -4.13 -0.87 5.32
C ALA A 57 -4.18 -2.23 4.58
N GLY A 58 -3.17 -2.55 3.79
CA GLY A 58 -3.01 -3.86 3.16
C GLY A 58 -2.83 -4.96 4.22
N ASP A 59 -1.90 -4.75 5.16
CA ASP A 59 -1.67 -5.69 6.26
C ASP A 59 -2.91 -5.83 7.14
N GLU A 60 -3.57 -4.72 7.50
CA GLU A 60 -4.79 -4.76 8.29
C GLU A 60 -5.89 -5.56 7.57
N LEU A 61 -6.05 -5.37 6.25
CA LEU A 61 -7.03 -6.10 5.45
C LEU A 61 -6.72 -7.60 5.41
N LEU A 62 -5.46 -7.98 5.17
CA LEU A 62 -5.03 -9.38 5.11
C LEU A 62 -5.16 -10.07 6.47
N ASN A 63 -4.76 -9.40 7.55
CA ASN A 63 -4.82 -9.93 8.92
C ASN A 63 -6.26 -10.05 9.43
N ARG A 64 -7.14 -9.11 9.09
CA ARG A 64 -8.51 -9.07 9.57
C ARG A 64 -9.44 -10.01 8.80
N PHE A 65 -9.12 -10.30 7.54
CA PHE A 65 -9.95 -11.11 6.66
C PHE A 65 -9.20 -12.29 6.01
N PRO A 66 -8.50 -13.14 6.78
CA PRO A 66 -7.62 -14.18 6.23
C PRO A 66 -8.37 -15.21 5.39
N ILE A 67 -9.67 -15.42 5.65
CA ILE A 67 -10.51 -16.40 4.95
C ILE A 67 -10.70 -16.05 3.46
N PHE A 68 -10.83 -14.76 3.15
CA PHE A 68 -11.02 -14.32 1.76
C PHE A 68 -9.76 -14.58 0.94
N PHE A 69 -8.59 -14.28 1.51
CA PHE A 69 -7.29 -14.42 0.83
C PHE A 69 -6.79 -15.87 0.74
N ARG A 70 -7.22 -16.76 1.64
CA ARG A 70 -6.91 -18.20 1.55
C ARG A 70 -7.34 -18.89 0.26
N ARG A 71 -8.33 -18.33 -0.47
CA ARG A 71 -8.80 -18.89 -1.75
C ARG A 71 -7.94 -18.47 -2.94
N TRP A 72 -7.11 -17.45 -2.78
CA TRP A 72 -6.40 -16.81 -3.88
C TRP A 72 -5.33 -17.69 -4.54
N PRO A 73 -4.58 -18.53 -3.81
CA PRO A 73 -3.68 -19.50 -4.44
C PRO A 73 -4.41 -20.46 -5.40
N ARG A 74 -5.71 -20.71 -5.20
CA ARG A 74 -6.53 -21.50 -6.13
C ARG A 74 -6.96 -20.68 -7.34
N VAL A 75 -7.31 -19.41 -7.14
CA VAL A 75 -7.67 -18.49 -8.23
C VAL A 75 -6.47 -18.26 -9.15
N PHE A 76 -5.26 -18.21 -8.60
CA PHE A 76 -4.03 -17.99 -9.36
C PHE A 76 -3.34 -19.27 -9.80
N GLN A 77 -3.95 -20.44 -9.61
CA GLN A 77 -3.28 -21.72 -9.82
C GLN A 77 -2.76 -21.88 -11.25
N ASP A 78 -3.47 -21.33 -12.24
CA ASP A 78 -3.15 -21.38 -13.66
C ASP A 78 -2.38 -20.15 -14.16
N VAL A 79 -1.94 -19.26 -13.25
CA VAL A 79 -1.13 -18.09 -13.62
C VAL A 79 0.25 -18.56 -14.05
N THR A 80 0.64 -18.08 -15.23
CA THR A 80 1.96 -18.22 -15.83
C THR A 80 2.61 -16.85 -16.00
N GLU A 81 3.90 -16.83 -16.32
CA GLU A 81 4.64 -15.57 -16.47
C GLU A 81 4.01 -14.63 -17.51
N ASN A 82 3.49 -15.20 -18.59
CA ASN A 82 2.88 -14.43 -19.69
C ASN A 82 1.40 -14.07 -19.44
N SER A 83 0.75 -14.67 -18.45
CA SER A 83 -0.69 -14.50 -18.19
C SER A 83 -1.01 -13.71 -16.93
N ALA A 84 -0.02 -13.45 -16.06
CA ALA A 84 -0.24 -12.75 -14.79
C ALA A 84 -0.85 -11.35 -14.97
N CYS A 85 -0.24 -10.48 -15.78
CA CYS A 85 -0.79 -9.14 -16.05
C CYS A 85 -2.20 -9.22 -16.69
N PRO A 86 -2.42 -9.96 -17.80
CA PRO A 86 -3.75 -10.08 -18.39
C PRO A 86 -4.83 -10.60 -17.43
N MET A 87 -4.51 -11.63 -16.65
CA MET A 87 -5.46 -12.21 -15.68
C MET A 87 -5.81 -11.19 -14.59
N LEU A 88 -4.82 -10.47 -14.06
CA LEU A 88 -5.05 -9.42 -13.07
C LEU A 88 -5.98 -8.34 -13.61
N MET A 89 -5.70 -7.81 -14.79
CA MET A 89 -6.53 -6.77 -15.40
C MET A 89 -7.96 -7.26 -15.62
N SER A 90 -8.14 -8.50 -16.08
CA SER A 90 -9.47 -9.11 -16.23
C SER A 90 -10.24 -9.17 -14.90
N ILE A 91 -9.59 -9.58 -13.82
CA ILE A 91 -10.21 -9.64 -12.49
C ILE A 91 -10.59 -8.23 -12.02
N LEU A 92 -9.70 -7.25 -12.22
CA LEU A 92 -9.92 -5.87 -11.81
C LEU A 92 -11.11 -5.23 -12.52
N ASP A 93 -11.19 -5.39 -13.84
CA ASP A 93 -12.26 -4.84 -14.66
C ASP A 93 -13.62 -5.47 -14.34
N GLU A 94 -13.66 -6.78 -14.10
CA GLU A 94 -14.89 -7.50 -13.77
C GLU A 94 -15.43 -7.12 -12.37
N HIS A 95 -14.56 -7.07 -11.36
CA HIS A 95 -14.99 -7.01 -9.97
C HIS A 95 -15.01 -5.61 -9.36
N PHE A 96 -14.11 -4.73 -9.80
CA PHE A 96 -13.92 -3.42 -9.15
C PHE A 96 -14.48 -2.27 -9.98
N PHE A 97 -14.60 -2.44 -11.30
CA PHE A 97 -15.10 -1.41 -12.21
C PHE A 97 -16.07 -1.93 -13.28
N PRO A 98 -17.14 -2.65 -12.89
CA PRO A 98 -18.08 -3.17 -13.88
C PRO A 98 -18.72 -2.02 -14.68
N PRO A 99 -18.80 -2.14 -16.01
CA PRO A 99 -19.45 -1.14 -16.84
C PRO A 99 -20.93 -1.03 -16.47
N VAL A 100 -21.34 0.11 -15.94
CA VAL A 100 -22.74 0.36 -15.56
C VAL A 100 -23.56 0.64 -16.84
N PRO A 101 -24.63 -0.13 -17.12
CA PRO A 101 -25.55 0.20 -18.20
C PRO A 101 -26.20 1.56 -17.91
N GLY A 102 -25.96 2.56 -18.76
CA GLY A 102 -26.53 3.91 -18.60
C GLY A 102 -25.55 5.03 -18.25
N GLY A 103 -24.23 4.79 -18.33
CA GLY A 103 -23.22 5.86 -18.39
C GLY A 103 -22.93 6.59 -17.07
N ARG A 104 -23.60 6.27 -15.98
CA ARG A 104 -23.30 6.83 -14.65
C ARG A 104 -22.17 6.02 -14.00
N ARG A 105 -20.93 6.50 -14.08
CA ARG A 105 -19.80 5.93 -13.34
C ARG A 105 -20.14 5.95 -11.84
N ARG A 106 -19.98 4.81 -11.17
CA ARG A 106 -20.12 4.68 -9.72
C ARG A 106 -19.00 5.48 -9.06
N ASP A 107 -19.28 6.17 -7.96
CA ASP A 107 -18.24 6.87 -7.22
C ASP A 107 -17.12 5.91 -6.82
N LEU A 108 -15.89 6.23 -7.22
CA LEU A 108 -14.70 5.47 -6.85
C LEU A 108 -14.56 5.44 -5.32
N ALA A 109 -14.73 4.25 -4.75
CA ALA A 109 -14.48 4.03 -3.34
C ALA A 109 -12.98 3.78 -3.08
N TRP A 110 -12.41 4.43 -2.07
CA TRP A 110 -11.01 4.21 -1.69
C TRP A 110 -10.71 2.75 -1.33
N SER A 111 -11.70 2.00 -0.82
CA SER A 111 -11.56 0.56 -0.57
C SER A 111 -11.38 -0.27 -1.85
N ALA A 112 -11.95 0.15 -2.97
CA ALA A 112 -11.70 -0.48 -4.27
C ALA A 112 -10.26 -0.22 -4.72
N VAL A 113 -9.78 1.01 -4.56
CA VAL A 113 -8.37 1.37 -4.83
C VAL A 113 -7.41 0.54 -3.98
N LEU A 114 -7.67 0.41 -2.67
CA LEU A 114 -6.88 -0.46 -1.79
C LEU A 114 -6.87 -1.91 -2.31
N SER A 115 -8.04 -2.42 -2.68
CA SER A 115 -8.19 -3.80 -3.16
C SER A 115 -7.40 -4.08 -4.44
N VAL A 116 -7.30 -3.11 -5.36
CA VAL A 116 -6.48 -3.22 -6.58
C VAL A 116 -5.02 -3.52 -6.22
N TYR A 117 -4.43 -2.73 -5.33
CA TYR A 117 -3.05 -2.90 -4.91
C TYR A 117 -2.83 -4.18 -4.08
N VAL A 118 -3.74 -4.47 -3.15
CA VAL A 118 -3.68 -5.70 -2.35
C VAL A 118 -3.74 -6.93 -3.26
N LEU A 119 -4.64 -6.90 -4.25
CA LEU A 119 -4.80 -7.98 -5.22
C LEU A 119 -3.53 -8.22 -6.03
N ALA A 120 -2.98 -7.14 -6.59
CA ALA A 120 -1.70 -7.18 -7.28
C ALA A 120 -0.56 -7.72 -6.40
N GLY A 121 -0.49 -7.29 -5.14
CA GLY A 121 0.50 -7.77 -4.19
C GLY A 121 0.39 -9.26 -3.90
N GLN A 122 -0.83 -9.79 -3.73
CA GLN A 122 -1.05 -11.22 -3.52
C GLN A 122 -0.67 -12.05 -4.75
N MET A 123 -0.97 -11.56 -5.96
CA MET A 123 -0.56 -12.25 -7.17
C MET A 123 0.97 -12.19 -7.37
N ALA A 124 1.59 -11.05 -7.05
CA ALA A 124 3.04 -10.93 -7.08
C ALA A 124 3.72 -11.88 -6.06
N LEU A 125 3.18 -12.00 -4.86
CA LEU A 125 3.64 -12.96 -3.85
C LEU A 125 3.51 -14.40 -4.37
N HIS A 126 2.37 -14.75 -4.98
CA HIS A 126 2.17 -16.07 -5.59
C HIS A 126 3.19 -16.38 -6.68
N CYS A 127 3.48 -15.41 -7.56
CA CYS A 127 4.51 -15.54 -8.58
C CYS A 127 5.91 -15.69 -7.97
N HIS A 128 6.21 -14.92 -6.92
CA HIS A 128 7.48 -14.97 -6.19
C HIS A 128 7.72 -16.36 -5.57
N GLU A 129 6.72 -16.90 -4.87
CA GLU A 129 6.78 -18.23 -4.24
C GLU A 129 6.96 -19.38 -5.25
N ARG A 130 6.48 -19.20 -6.49
CA ARG A 130 6.66 -20.16 -7.60
C ARG A 130 7.94 -19.93 -8.42
N GLY A 131 8.78 -18.99 -8.03
CA GLY A 131 10.05 -18.68 -8.73
C GLY A 131 9.88 -17.84 -10.00
N MET A 132 8.69 -17.31 -10.28
CA MET A 132 8.37 -16.49 -11.46
C MET A 132 8.79 -15.02 -11.26
N MET A 133 10.07 -14.79 -10.96
CA MET A 133 10.61 -13.49 -10.55
C MET A 133 10.59 -12.43 -11.65
N VAL A 134 10.71 -12.87 -12.90
CA VAL A 134 10.68 -12.02 -14.12
C VAL A 134 9.35 -11.30 -14.31
N VAL A 135 8.29 -11.77 -13.66
CA VAL A 135 6.94 -11.19 -13.74
C VAL A 135 6.78 -9.96 -12.84
N LEU A 136 7.57 -9.86 -11.77
CA LEU A 136 7.38 -8.80 -10.76
C LEU A 136 7.55 -7.39 -11.33
N PRO A 137 8.56 -7.07 -12.16
CA PRO A 137 8.65 -5.76 -12.82
C PRO A 137 7.45 -5.46 -13.71
N GLN A 138 6.98 -6.46 -14.47
CA GLN A 138 5.82 -6.31 -15.36
C GLN A 138 4.56 -5.99 -14.54
N LEU A 139 4.32 -6.70 -13.44
CA LEU A 139 3.16 -6.44 -12.58
C LEU A 139 3.15 -5.02 -12.02
N LYS A 140 4.30 -4.50 -11.61
CA LYS A 140 4.41 -3.12 -11.10
C LYS A 140 3.99 -2.10 -12.16
N GLU A 141 4.45 -2.28 -13.40
CA GLU A 141 4.09 -1.42 -14.52
C GLU A 141 2.62 -1.59 -14.93
N CYS A 142 2.13 -2.82 -15.09
CA CYS A 142 0.75 -3.11 -15.45
C CYS A 142 -0.24 -2.48 -14.45
N VAL A 143 0.05 -2.60 -13.15
CA VAL A 143 -0.80 -2.03 -12.09
C VAL A 143 -0.70 -0.50 -12.09
N GLY A 144 0.50 0.06 -12.19
CA GLY A 144 0.68 1.51 -12.29
C GLY A 144 -0.10 2.10 -13.47
N ALA A 145 0.01 1.49 -14.64
CA ALA A 145 -0.69 1.91 -15.86
C ALA A 145 -2.22 1.74 -15.73
N TYR A 146 -2.69 0.71 -15.03
CA TYR A 146 -4.10 0.53 -14.73
C TYR A 146 -4.64 1.66 -13.86
N VAL A 147 -3.96 1.96 -12.75
CA VAL A 147 -4.34 3.03 -11.83
C VAL A 147 -4.29 4.39 -12.53
N GLU A 148 -3.27 4.63 -13.35
CA GLU A 148 -3.18 5.83 -14.20
C GLU A 148 -4.41 6.01 -15.10
N LYS A 149 -4.87 4.94 -15.76
CA LYS A 149 -5.98 5.02 -16.72
C LYS A 149 -7.35 5.09 -16.04
N VAL A 150 -7.52 4.36 -14.92
CA VAL A 150 -8.84 4.13 -14.32
C VAL A 150 -9.07 5.03 -13.10
N ILE A 151 -8.07 5.19 -12.25
CA ILE A 151 -8.21 5.83 -10.93
C ILE A 151 -7.75 7.29 -10.95
N CYS A 152 -6.60 7.60 -11.56
CA CYS A 152 -6.06 8.97 -11.58
C CYS A 152 -7.07 10.01 -12.13
N PRO A 153 -7.86 9.74 -13.19
CA PRO A 153 -8.87 10.68 -13.67
C PRO A 153 -9.97 10.96 -12.63
N GLU A 154 -10.39 9.94 -11.86
CA GLU A 154 -11.46 10.05 -10.87
C GLU A 154 -11.04 10.81 -9.61
N ILE A 155 -9.77 10.69 -9.23
CA ILE A 155 -9.25 11.32 -7.99
C ILE A 155 -8.67 12.71 -8.23
N ARG A 156 -8.36 13.08 -9.49
CA ARG A 156 -7.74 14.36 -9.84
C ARG A 156 -8.55 15.54 -9.31
N ASP A 157 -9.86 15.50 -9.50
CA ASP A 157 -10.76 16.56 -9.05
C ASP A 157 -11.19 16.40 -7.57
N LYS A 158 -10.79 15.30 -6.92
CA LYS A 158 -11.10 14.96 -5.51
C LYS A 158 -9.91 15.17 -4.55
N GLY A 159 -8.93 15.98 -4.95
CA GLY A 159 -7.75 16.29 -4.14
C GLY A 159 -6.66 15.22 -4.16
N GLY A 160 -6.70 14.31 -5.15
CA GLY A 160 -5.70 13.29 -5.38
C GLY A 160 -5.61 12.24 -4.27
N TRP A 161 -4.39 11.73 -4.06
CA TRP A 161 -4.10 10.68 -3.08
C TRP A 161 -4.29 11.08 -1.61
N ARG A 162 -4.55 12.36 -1.31
CA ARG A 162 -4.78 12.83 0.07
C ARG A 162 -5.98 12.14 0.73
N GLY A 163 -7.04 11.88 -0.04
CA GLY A 163 -8.21 11.16 0.46
C GLY A 163 -7.88 9.72 0.88
N PHE A 164 -7.01 9.05 0.12
CA PHE A 164 -6.52 7.71 0.45
C PHE A 164 -5.74 7.72 1.77
N VAL A 165 -4.79 8.65 1.92
CA VAL A 165 -4.00 8.79 3.16
C VAL A 165 -4.88 9.13 4.36
N SER A 166 -5.85 10.03 4.19
CA SER A 166 -6.79 10.37 5.28
C SER A 166 -7.61 9.16 5.74
N ARG A 167 -7.96 8.27 4.80
CA ARG A 167 -8.81 7.11 5.07
C ARG A 167 -8.06 5.90 5.64
N PHE A 168 -6.82 5.69 5.20
CA PHE A 168 -6.05 4.46 5.44
C PHE A 168 -4.68 4.67 6.07
N GLY A 169 -4.20 5.91 6.13
CA GLY A 169 -2.98 6.25 6.84
C GLY A 169 -3.08 5.83 8.30
N GLN A 170 -1.96 5.35 8.84
CA GLN A 170 -1.86 5.02 10.25
C GLN A 170 -2.21 6.27 11.06
N LYS A 171 -3.38 6.25 11.70
CA LYS A 171 -3.75 7.33 12.61
C LYS A 171 -2.75 7.26 13.75
N GLN A 172 -2.05 8.37 14.01
CA GLN A 172 -1.18 8.44 15.18
C GLN A 172 -2.02 7.99 16.36
N ASP A 173 -1.57 6.91 16.99
CA ASP A 173 -2.26 6.32 18.10
C ASP A 173 -2.28 7.36 19.22
N LEU A 174 -3.40 8.05 19.34
CA LEU A 174 -3.63 9.09 20.34
C LEU A 174 -3.35 8.49 21.73
N GLU A 175 -3.60 7.19 21.88
CA GLU A 175 -3.30 6.41 23.08
C GLU A 175 -1.79 6.33 23.37
N SER A 176 -0.94 6.12 22.35
CA SER A 176 0.52 6.12 22.50
C SER A 176 1.07 7.50 22.86
N GLN A 177 0.53 8.56 22.26
CA GLN A 177 0.84 9.95 22.60
C GLN A 177 0.43 10.29 24.05
N VAL A 178 -0.79 9.94 24.45
CA VAL A 178 -1.31 10.16 25.81
C VAL A 178 -0.51 9.35 26.84
N LYS A 179 -0.18 8.09 26.55
CA LYS A 179 0.67 7.25 27.42
C LYS A 179 2.05 7.87 27.62
N LYS A 180 2.68 8.37 26.55
CA LYS A 180 3.97 9.07 26.66
C LYS A 180 3.86 10.32 27.53
N VAL A 181 2.89 11.20 27.27
CA VAL A 181 2.70 12.42 28.05
C VAL A 181 2.44 12.09 29.52
N CYS A 182 1.55 11.13 29.80
CA CYS A 182 1.25 10.68 31.16
C CYS A 182 2.51 10.15 31.88
N CYS A 183 3.29 9.29 31.22
CA CYS A 183 4.55 8.77 31.79
C CYS A 183 5.56 9.88 32.11
N TRP A 184 5.72 10.87 31.23
CA TRP A 184 6.61 12.02 31.48
C TRP A 184 6.12 12.87 32.65
N THR A 185 4.81 13.11 32.77
CA THR A 185 4.27 13.86 33.92
C THR A 185 4.46 13.12 35.25
N LEU A 186 4.27 11.81 35.28
CA LEU A 186 4.47 10.99 36.47
C LEU A 186 5.95 10.97 36.90
N LEU A 187 6.88 10.87 35.95
CA LEU A 187 8.31 10.96 36.22
C LEU A 187 8.70 12.32 36.81
N ALA A 188 8.21 13.41 36.22
CA ALA A 188 8.48 14.75 36.71
C ALA A 188 7.97 14.96 38.14
N LEU A 189 6.75 14.47 38.44
CA LEU A 189 6.18 14.52 39.78
C LEU A 189 7.00 13.68 40.78
N ALA A 190 7.41 12.47 40.41
CA ALA A 190 8.24 11.63 41.27
C ALA A 190 9.58 12.29 41.60
N VAL A 191 10.25 12.87 40.60
CA VAL A 191 11.51 13.60 40.80
C VAL A 191 11.31 14.83 41.68
N SER A 192 10.21 15.57 41.48
CA SER A 192 9.86 16.73 42.31
C SER A 192 9.61 16.35 43.77
N ILE A 193 8.89 15.24 44.02
CA ILE A 193 8.64 14.74 45.38
C ILE A 193 9.95 14.28 46.03
N LEU A 194 10.80 13.53 45.31
CA LEU A 194 12.08 13.05 45.83
C LEU A 194 13.03 14.20 46.17
N THR A 195 13.12 15.21 45.31
CA THR A 195 13.94 16.41 45.57
C THR A 195 13.43 17.20 46.76
N TYR A 196 12.11 17.36 46.91
CA TYR A 196 11.51 17.98 48.10
C TYR A 196 11.80 17.21 49.40
N LEU A 197 11.67 15.88 49.37
CA LEU A 197 11.97 15.03 50.52
C LEU A 197 13.45 15.10 50.91
N MET A 198 14.35 15.15 49.93
CA MET A 198 15.79 15.33 50.17
C MET A 198 16.10 16.69 50.78
N TRP A 199 15.51 17.77 50.25
CA TRP A 199 15.65 19.11 50.82
C TRP A 199 15.19 19.18 52.27
N LYS A 200 14.00 18.63 52.55
CA LYS A 200 13.42 18.60 53.91
C LYS A 200 14.21 17.73 54.88
N ARG A 201 14.97 16.73 54.42
CA ARG A 201 15.87 15.92 55.26
C ARG A 201 17.21 16.61 55.56
N MET A 202 17.63 17.53 54.71
CA MET A 202 18.91 18.24 54.84
C MET A 202 18.79 19.57 55.61
N ALA A 203 17.57 20.11 55.72
CA ALA A 203 17.21 21.25 56.56
C ALA A 203 16.77 20.80 57.97
#